data_AF-A0A968IW99-F1
#
_entry.id   AF-A0A968IW99-F1
#
_cell.length_a   1.000
_cell.length_b   1.000
_cell.length_c   1.000
_cell.angle_alpha   90.00
_cell.angle_beta   90.00
_cell.angle_gamma   90.00
#
_symmetry.space_group_name_H-M   'P 1'
#
loop_
_entity.id
_entity.type
_entity.pdbx_description
1 polymer ?
#
loop_
_entity_poly.entity_id
_entity_poly.type
_entity_poly.pdbx_seq_one_letter_code
_entity_poly.pdbx_strand_id
1 'polypeptide(L)'
;MLRISSFISRRKFNHLCLATVSLGLAIAINSCGTSQSGAGQYEATAKATYTWRVRYTNAPTDDKRGHYEEFESTSLTTVNGQKPEGAVMKENEKDVWWPKLPPKPSVDQIESGKKNSAEKIGKLELGQNIEYRVKFDKDGEKLNLPTNYNVYRQVSKSYPDIPLNFTMGINNGSVTKATPVTN
;
A
#
# COMPACT_ATOMS: atom_id res chain seq x y z
N MET A 1 -92.58 -29.29 10.12
CA MET A 1 -92.72 -30.20 11.29
C MET A 1 -91.69 -31.32 11.15
N LEU A 2 -90.93 -31.58 12.24
CA LEU A 2 -89.99 -32.71 12.47
C LEU A 2 -88.73 -32.75 11.57
N ARG A 3 -87.51 -33.05 12.03
CA ARG A 3 -86.87 -33.23 13.34
C ARG A 3 -85.34 -33.36 13.05
N ILE A 4 -84.52 -32.58 13.76
CA ILE A 4 -83.31 -32.97 14.55
C ILE A 4 -82.67 -34.33 14.14
N SER A 5 -81.37 -34.46 13.82
CA SER A 5 -80.21 -34.52 14.76
C SER A 5 -78.91 -34.71 13.92
N SER A 6 -77.83 -33.95 14.15
CA SER A 6 -76.57 -34.36 14.85
C SER A 6 -75.67 -35.33 14.03
N PHE A 7 -74.31 -35.33 13.99
CA PHE A 7 -73.27 -35.14 14.98
C PHE A 7 -71.90 -34.92 14.24
N ILE A 8 -71.07 -33.98 14.75
CA ILE A 8 -69.63 -34.13 15.06
C ILE A 8 -68.49 -34.14 14.00
N SER A 9 -67.61 -33.14 14.22
CA SER A 9 -66.13 -33.14 14.31
C SER A 9 -65.26 -33.25 13.05
N ARG A 10 -64.70 -32.10 12.66
CA ARG A 10 -63.39 -32.00 12.00
C ARG A 10 -62.32 -31.74 13.05
N ARG A 11 -61.40 -32.69 13.21
CA ARG A 11 -60.25 -32.65 14.13
C ARG A 11 -59.04 -31.98 13.46
N LYS A 12 -58.50 -31.01 14.21
CA LYS A 12 -57.08 -30.74 14.50
C LYS A 12 -56.19 -30.09 13.41
N PHE A 13 -56.15 -28.76 13.51
CA PHE A 13 -54.92 -27.97 13.62
C PHE A 13 -53.83 -28.73 14.39
N ASN A 14 -52.65 -28.90 13.79
CA ASN A 14 -51.42 -29.15 14.53
C ASN A 14 -50.31 -28.32 13.89
N HIS A 15 -49.99 -27.21 14.54
CA HIS A 15 -48.74 -26.49 14.37
C HIS A 15 -47.60 -27.40 14.85
N LEU A 16 -46.77 -27.87 13.92
CA LEU A 16 -45.54 -28.56 14.26
C LEU A 16 -44.37 -27.60 14.03
N CYS A 17 -43.73 -27.26 15.14
CA CYS A 17 -42.48 -26.54 15.21
C CYS A 17 -41.40 -27.20 14.34
N LEU A 18 -40.81 -26.43 13.44
CA LEU A 18 -39.49 -26.73 12.87
C LEU A 18 -38.66 -25.46 12.96
N ALA A 19 -37.92 -25.37 14.07
CA ALA A 19 -36.85 -24.41 14.27
C ALA A 19 -35.75 -24.69 13.24
N THR A 20 -35.60 -23.81 12.26
CA THR A 20 -34.42 -23.82 11.39
C THR A 20 -33.43 -22.82 11.93
N VAL A 21 -32.27 -23.36 12.29
CA VAL A 21 -31.13 -22.69 12.90
C VAL A 21 -30.62 -21.59 11.97
N SER A 22 -30.59 -20.38 12.49
CA SER A 22 -29.96 -19.20 11.91
C SER A 22 -28.47 -19.45 11.63
N LEU A 23 -28.10 -19.58 10.36
CA LEU A 23 -26.69 -19.57 9.93
C LEU A 23 -26.28 -18.10 9.70
N GLY A 24 -25.96 -17.40 10.78
CA GLY A 24 -25.36 -16.07 10.71
C GLY A 24 -23.92 -16.19 10.22
N LEU A 25 -23.67 -15.95 8.93
CA LEU A 25 -22.33 -15.76 8.41
C LEU A 25 -21.82 -14.38 8.86
N ALA A 26 -21.35 -14.30 10.09
CA ALA A 26 -20.61 -13.13 10.57
C ALA A 26 -19.25 -13.11 9.87
N ILE A 27 -19.14 -12.35 8.80
CA ILE A 27 -17.83 -12.04 8.19
C ILE A 27 -17.11 -11.11 9.18
N ALA A 28 -16.30 -11.68 10.06
CA ALA A 28 -15.42 -10.91 10.93
C ALA A 28 -14.23 -10.36 10.12
N ILE A 29 -14.47 -9.35 9.29
CA ILE A 29 -13.42 -8.55 8.64
C ILE A 29 -12.96 -7.45 9.59
N ASN A 30 -12.25 -7.82 10.65
CA ASN A 30 -11.43 -6.90 11.45
C ASN A 30 -10.14 -7.62 11.88
N SER A 31 -9.41 -8.20 10.92
CA SER A 31 -8.05 -8.67 11.21
C SER A 31 -7.10 -7.49 11.13
N CYS A 32 -6.92 -6.80 12.26
CA CYS A 32 -5.66 -6.10 12.54
C CYS A 32 -4.64 -7.20 12.90
N GLY A 33 -4.07 -7.85 11.88
CA GLY A 33 -3.12 -8.93 12.09
C GLY A 33 -1.83 -8.41 12.74
N THR A 34 -1.28 -9.16 13.67
CA THR A 34 0.12 -9.00 14.08
C THR A 34 0.90 -10.22 13.62
N SER A 35 2.18 -10.04 13.33
CA SER A 35 3.05 -11.12 12.86
C SER A 35 4.45 -10.92 13.41
N GLN A 36 4.99 -11.94 14.07
CA GLN A 36 6.32 -11.89 14.63
C GLN A 36 7.30 -12.53 13.65
N SER A 37 8.44 -11.89 13.42
CA SER A 37 9.53 -12.46 12.64
C SER A 37 10.81 -12.47 13.46
N GLY A 38 11.52 -13.60 13.38
CA GLY A 38 12.79 -13.79 14.08
C GLY A 38 13.87 -12.82 13.60
N ALA A 39 14.93 -12.69 14.39
CA ALA A 39 16.16 -12.01 14.00
C ALA A 39 16.67 -12.53 12.65
N GLY A 40 17.02 -11.62 11.73
CA GLY A 40 17.51 -11.92 10.39
C GLY A 40 16.46 -12.41 9.38
N GLN A 41 15.21 -12.65 9.78
CA GLN A 41 14.13 -13.18 8.92
C GLN A 41 13.27 -12.08 8.27
N TYR A 42 13.79 -10.86 8.19
CA TYR A 42 13.09 -9.74 7.59
C TYR A 42 14.06 -8.80 6.87
N GLU A 43 13.55 -8.04 5.92
CA GLU A 43 14.30 -7.08 5.12
C GLU A 43 13.39 -5.90 4.79
N ALA A 44 13.86 -4.68 4.92
CA ALA A 44 13.17 -3.50 4.42
C ALA A 44 13.92 -2.89 3.25
N THR A 45 13.17 -2.47 2.25
CA THR A 45 13.70 -1.80 1.06
C THR A 45 13.10 -0.41 0.93
N ALA A 46 13.92 0.54 0.51
CA ALA A 46 13.51 1.89 0.13
C ALA A 46 13.99 2.14 -1.30
N LYS A 47 13.05 2.24 -2.24
CA LYS A 47 13.34 2.58 -3.63
C LYS A 47 13.12 4.07 -3.84
N ALA A 48 14.22 4.81 -3.91
CA ALA A 48 14.22 6.24 -4.18
C ALA A 48 14.28 6.47 -5.69
N THR A 49 13.37 7.29 -6.23
CA THR A 49 13.24 7.56 -7.66
C THR A 49 13.25 9.07 -7.91
N TYR A 50 14.15 9.50 -8.79
CA TYR A 50 14.11 10.82 -9.41
C TYR A 50 13.44 10.71 -10.77
N THR A 51 12.51 11.61 -11.06
CA THR A 51 11.84 11.71 -12.36
C THR A 51 11.80 13.17 -12.80
N TRP A 52 12.31 13.46 -14.00
CA TRP A 52 12.07 14.77 -14.59
C TRP A 52 10.61 14.88 -15.01
N ARG A 53 9.94 15.98 -14.67
CA ARG A 53 8.56 16.23 -15.06
C ARG A 53 8.33 17.68 -15.45
N VAL A 54 7.41 17.88 -16.38
CA VAL A 54 6.98 19.22 -16.81
C VAL A 54 5.46 19.27 -16.74
N ARG A 55 4.94 20.37 -16.21
CA ARG A 55 3.50 20.63 -16.23
C ARG A 55 3.11 21.36 -17.51
N TYR A 56 2.17 20.82 -18.27
CA TYR A 56 1.58 21.45 -19.44
C TYR A 56 0.20 21.99 -19.08
N THR A 57 -0.12 23.20 -19.52
CA THR A 57 -1.44 23.81 -19.25
C THR A 57 -1.94 24.62 -20.43
N ASN A 58 -3.26 24.60 -20.65
CA ASN A 58 -3.94 25.38 -21.69
C ASN A 58 -4.16 26.85 -21.28
N ALA A 59 -4.01 27.19 -20.00
CA ALA A 59 -4.10 28.58 -19.51
C ALA A 59 -3.18 28.80 -18.30
N PRO A 60 -2.47 29.95 -18.21
CA PRO A 60 -1.59 30.25 -17.07
C PRO A 60 -2.31 30.31 -15.71
N THR A 61 -3.62 30.58 -15.71
CA THR A 61 -4.44 30.80 -14.52
C THR A 61 -5.36 29.61 -14.19
N ASP A 62 -5.40 28.57 -15.03
CA ASP A 62 -6.28 27.42 -14.82
C ASP A 62 -5.47 26.26 -14.24
N ASP A 63 -5.36 26.24 -12.92
CA ASP A 63 -4.63 25.19 -12.22
C ASP A 63 -5.29 23.81 -12.31
N LYS A 64 -6.53 23.73 -12.79
CA LYS A 64 -7.31 22.48 -12.80
C LYS A 64 -7.20 21.68 -14.09
N ARG A 65 -6.70 22.29 -15.17
CA ARG A 65 -6.66 21.66 -16.51
C ARG A 65 -5.27 21.26 -17.00
N GLY A 66 -4.23 21.47 -16.19
CA GLY A 66 -2.88 21.06 -16.54
C GLY A 66 -2.63 19.58 -16.29
N HIS A 67 -1.68 19.00 -17.03
CA HIS A 67 -1.18 17.64 -16.79
C HIS A 67 0.34 17.64 -16.65
N TYR A 68 0.89 16.65 -15.95
CA TYR A 68 2.32 16.42 -15.92
C TYR A 68 2.69 15.39 -16.97
N GLU A 69 3.76 15.67 -17.71
CA GLU A 69 4.50 14.66 -18.47
C GLU A 69 5.75 14.30 -17.69
N GLU A 70 6.02 13.00 -17.60
CA GLU A 70 7.22 12.45 -16.99
C GLU A 70 8.20 12.04 -18.09
N PHE A 71 9.49 12.32 -17.87
CA PHE A 71 10.57 12.00 -18.79
C PHE A 71 11.46 10.93 -18.16
N GLU A 72 12.76 11.05 -18.38
CA GLU A 72 13.78 10.18 -17.82
C GLU A 72 13.68 10.11 -16.30
N SER A 73 13.78 8.87 -15.81
CA SER A 73 13.79 8.55 -14.39
C SER A 73 14.95 7.63 -14.04
N THR A 74 15.45 7.78 -12.83
CA THR A 74 16.49 6.93 -12.27
C THR A 74 16.07 6.51 -10.87
N SER A 75 16.22 5.23 -10.55
CA SER A 75 15.84 4.70 -9.25
C SER A 75 16.98 3.93 -8.60
N LEU A 76 17.02 3.92 -7.27
CA LEU A 76 17.98 3.18 -6.47
C LEU A 76 17.27 2.52 -5.30
N THR A 77 17.53 1.24 -5.10
CA THR A 77 16.96 0.48 -3.99
C THR A 77 17.99 0.33 -2.89
N THR A 78 17.67 0.87 -1.71
CA THR A 78 18.42 0.66 -0.47
C THR A 78 17.82 -0.51 0.29
N VAL A 79 18.66 -1.44 0.75
CA VAL A 79 18.24 -2.59 1.58
C VAL A 79 18.75 -2.41 3.00
N ASN A 80 17.85 -2.45 4.00
CA ASN A 80 18.18 -2.32 5.43
C ASN A 80 19.12 -1.13 5.76
N GLY A 81 18.95 0.01 5.08
CA GLY A 81 19.79 1.20 5.25
C GLY A 81 21.23 1.11 4.69
N GLN A 82 21.63 -0.05 4.15
CA GLN A 82 22.98 -0.27 3.63
C GLN A 82 23.19 0.47 2.30
N LYS A 83 24.36 1.10 2.14
CA LYS A 83 24.69 1.86 0.93
C LYS A 83 24.72 0.94 -0.30
N PRO A 84 23.81 1.10 -1.26
CA PRO A 84 23.86 0.34 -2.51
C PRO A 84 24.92 0.92 -3.46
N GLU A 85 25.35 0.12 -4.43
CA GLU A 85 26.25 0.58 -5.49
C GLU A 85 25.58 1.68 -6.33
N GLY A 86 26.35 2.68 -6.76
CA GLY A 86 25.82 3.83 -7.52
C GLY A 86 25.08 4.88 -6.67
N ALA A 87 25.03 4.73 -5.35
CA ALA A 87 24.51 5.73 -4.44
C ALA A 87 25.38 7.01 -4.45
N VAL A 88 24.78 8.14 -4.82
CA VAL A 88 25.47 9.43 -4.90
C VAL A 88 25.36 10.21 -3.60
N MET A 89 24.19 10.16 -2.95
CA MET A 89 23.91 10.96 -1.75
C MET A 89 22.99 10.17 -0.80
N LYS A 90 23.19 10.38 0.50
CA LYS A 90 22.24 10.01 1.56
C LYS A 90 21.44 11.26 1.95
N GLU A 91 20.12 11.17 2.00
CA GLU A 91 19.30 12.31 2.45
C GLU A 91 19.43 12.50 3.96
N ASN A 92 19.62 13.75 4.41
CA ASN A 92 19.86 14.13 5.80
C ASN A 92 18.92 13.40 6.78
N GLU A 93 19.49 12.48 7.55
CA GLU A 93 18.84 11.72 8.66
C GLU A 93 17.91 10.55 8.27
N LYS A 94 17.62 10.33 6.99
CA LYS A 94 16.88 9.14 6.54
C LYS A 94 17.87 8.09 6.04
N ASP A 95 17.69 6.83 6.42
CA ASP A 95 18.54 5.72 5.95
C ASP A 95 18.30 5.36 4.47
N VAL A 96 17.96 6.33 3.62
CA VAL A 96 17.63 6.16 2.21
C VAL A 96 18.72 6.78 1.34
N TRP A 97 19.22 6.01 0.37
CA TRP A 97 20.20 6.47 -0.61
C TRP A 97 19.53 6.83 -1.94
N TRP A 98 20.02 7.91 -2.55
CA TRP A 98 19.50 8.43 -3.80
C TRP A 98 20.41 8.05 -5.00
N PRO A 99 19.80 7.74 -6.17
CA PRO A 99 20.53 7.53 -7.41
C PRO A 99 21.20 8.82 -7.90
N LYS A 100 22.08 8.69 -8.89
CA LYS A 100 22.47 9.81 -9.74
C LYS A 100 21.24 10.41 -10.42
N LEU A 101 21.22 11.73 -10.62
CA LEU A 101 20.15 12.40 -11.36
C LEU A 101 20.00 11.81 -12.78
N PRO A 102 18.76 11.65 -13.28
CA PRO A 102 18.53 11.28 -14.66
C PRO A 102 19.06 12.38 -15.59
N PRO A 103 19.45 12.04 -16.82
CA PRO A 103 19.79 13.05 -17.82
C PRO A 103 18.61 14.00 -18.01
N LYS A 104 18.90 15.31 -18.11
CA LYS A 104 17.84 16.31 -18.33
C LYS A 104 17.24 16.10 -19.72
N PRO A 105 15.90 16.14 -19.85
CA PRO A 105 15.26 16.08 -21.16
C PRO A 105 15.68 17.29 -22.01
N SER A 106 15.81 17.06 -23.31
CA SER A 106 16.08 18.10 -24.31
C SER A 106 14.84 18.98 -24.54
N VAL A 107 15.06 20.16 -25.14
CA VAL A 107 13.97 21.08 -25.50
C VAL A 107 12.99 20.38 -26.44
N ASP A 108 13.47 19.68 -27.45
CA ASP A 108 12.64 18.96 -28.42
C ASP A 108 11.77 17.89 -27.75
N GLN A 109 12.32 17.14 -26.78
CA GLN A 109 11.54 16.18 -26.00
C GLN A 109 10.43 16.87 -25.20
N ILE A 110 10.73 18.00 -24.55
CA ILE A 110 9.74 18.77 -23.80
C ILE A 110 8.68 19.36 -24.75
N GLU A 111 9.05 19.81 -25.94
CA GLU A 111 8.09 20.32 -26.92
C GLU A 111 7.19 19.21 -27.48
N SER A 112 7.73 18.01 -27.69
CA SER A 112 6.98 16.82 -28.13
C SER A 112 5.97 16.31 -27.11
N GLY A 113 6.14 16.64 -25.82
CA GLY A 113 5.21 16.28 -24.75
C GLY A 113 3.89 17.06 -24.77
N LYS A 114 3.77 18.11 -25.59
CA LYS A 114 2.49 18.81 -25.77
C LYS A 114 1.47 17.91 -26.46
N LYS A 115 0.27 17.82 -25.91
CA LYS A 115 -0.87 17.14 -26.56
C LYS A 115 -1.51 18.00 -27.64
N ASN A 116 -1.31 19.31 -27.57
CA ASN A 116 -1.87 20.28 -28.50
C ASN A 116 -1.06 21.58 -28.50
N SER A 117 -1.08 22.30 -29.62
CA SER A 117 -0.29 23.51 -29.83
C SER A 117 -0.63 24.67 -28.90
N ALA A 118 -1.84 24.67 -28.33
CA ALA A 118 -2.29 25.67 -27.35
C ALA A 118 -1.69 25.49 -25.95
N GLU A 119 -1.06 24.34 -25.67
CA GLU A 119 -0.46 24.09 -24.37
C GLU A 119 0.82 24.91 -24.15
N LYS A 120 0.87 25.54 -22.98
CA LYS A 120 2.04 26.22 -22.47
C LYS A 120 2.86 25.24 -21.65
N ILE A 121 4.17 25.24 -21.92
CA ILE A 121 5.16 24.44 -21.21
C ILE A 121 5.44 25.15 -19.88
N GLY A 122 5.26 24.42 -18.78
CA GLY A 122 5.63 24.88 -17.45
C GLY A 122 7.13 24.75 -17.17
N LYS A 123 7.50 24.89 -15.90
CA LYS A 123 8.89 24.70 -15.46
C LYS A 123 9.25 23.22 -15.47
N LEU A 124 10.48 22.91 -15.88
CA LEU A 124 11.07 21.59 -15.66
C LEU A 124 11.39 21.39 -14.18
N GLU A 125 10.80 20.37 -13.58
CA GLU A 125 10.91 20.02 -12.17
C GLU A 125 11.49 18.62 -11.98
N LEU A 126 12.23 18.43 -10.90
CA LEU A 126 12.70 17.12 -10.48
C LEU A 126 11.73 16.55 -9.43
N GLY A 127 10.88 15.63 -9.86
CA GLY A 127 10.04 14.83 -8.96
C GLY A 127 10.88 13.86 -8.14
N GLN A 128 10.48 13.69 -6.87
CA GLN A 128 11.10 12.79 -5.92
C GLN A 128 10.03 11.87 -5.34
N ASN A 129 10.29 10.56 -5.35
CA ASN A 129 9.41 9.57 -4.74
C ASN A 129 10.22 8.50 -4.01
N ILE A 130 9.71 8.00 -2.89
CA ILE A 130 10.30 6.87 -2.17
C ILE A 130 9.21 5.83 -1.93
N GLU A 131 9.41 4.62 -2.47
CA GLU A 131 8.59 3.46 -2.18
C GLU A 131 9.25 2.62 -1.09
N TYR A 132 8.53 2.39 0.02
CA TYR A 132 8.99 1.53 1.10
C TYR A 132 8.29 0.18 1.03
N ARG A 133 9.07 -0.89 1.16
CA ARG A 133 8.54 -2.25 1.33
C ARG A 133 9.25 -2.98 2.44
N VAL A 134 8.58 -3.97 3.03
CA VAL A 134 9.15 -4.90 3.99
C VAL A 134 8.83 -6.33 3.58
N LYS A 135 9.86 -7.17 3.63
CA LYS A 135 9.79 -8.62 3.49
C LYS A 135 9.93 -9.27 4.85
N PHE A 136 9.09 -10.23 5.16
CA PHE A 136 9.11 -10.95 6.43
C PHE A 136 8.30 -12.23 6.31
N ASP A 137 8.57 -13.19 7.20
CA ASP A 137 7.83 -14.45 7.23
C ASP A 137 6.59 -14.33 8.12
N LYS A 138 5.46 -14.82 7.61
CA LYS A 138 4.18 -14.91 8.32
C LYS A 138 3.52 -16.25 7.97
N ASP A 139 3.18 -17.05 8.98
CA ASP A 139 2.48 -18.33 8.82
C ASP A 139 3.19 -19.30 7.83
N GLY A 140 4.51 -19.22 7.73
CA GLY A 140 5.32 -20.01 6.80
C GLY A 140 5.43 -19.45 5.38
N GLU A 141 4.79 -18.32 5.08
CA GLU A 141 4.89 -17.61 3.81
C GLU A 141 5.77 -16.36 3.93
N LYS A 142 6.65 -16.14 2.94
CA LYS A 142 7.47 -14.93 2.85
C LYS A 142 6.69 -13.83 2.14
N LEU A 143 6.20 -12.87 2.90
CA LEU A 143 5.44 -11.75 2.36
C LEU A 143 6.37 -10.62 1.93
N ASN A 144 5.94 -9.80 0.96
CA ASN A 144 6.60 -8.57 0.55
C ASN A 144 5.56 -7.46 0.40
N LEU A 145 5.40 -6.64 1.43
CA LEU A 145 4.28 -5.71 1.54
C LEU A 145 4.74 -4.24 1.52
N PRO A 146 3.90 -3.35 0.98
CA PRO A 146 4.14 -1.91 1.08
C PRO A 146 4.11 -1.47 2.54
N THR A 147 4.91 -0.46 2.86
CA THR A 147 5.01 0.07 4.22
C THR A 147 5.32 1.57 4.23
N ASN A 148 5.68 2.10 5.39
CA ASN A 148 6.04 3.50 5.58
C ASN A 148 7.46 3.65 6.14
N TYR A 149 7.95 4.89 6.17
CA TYR A 149 9.29 5.21 6.64
C TYR A 149 9.60 4.73 8.06
N ASN A 150 8.63 4.78 8.99
CA ASN A 150 8.87 4.37 10.38
C ASN A 150 9.16 2.88 10.49
N VAL A 151 8.44 2.05 9.72
CA VAL A 151 8.70 0.60 9.63
C VAL A 151 10.06 0.35 9.00
N TYR A 152 10.37 1.02 7.87
CA TYR A 152 11.66 0.91 7.20
C TYR A 152 12.83 1.23 8.16
N ARG A 153 12.73 2.33 8.90
CA ARG A 153 13.74 2.76 9.88
C ARG A 153 13.89 1.75 11.02
N GLN A 154 12.78 1.24 11.55
CA GLN A 154 12.83 0.26 12.62
C GLN A 154 13.49 -1.05 12.15
N VAL A 155 13.12 -1.53 10.97
CA VAL A 155 13.73 -2.73 10.38
C VAL A 155 15.22 -2.52 10.14
N SER A 156 15.61 -1.42 9.52
CA SER A 156 17.03 -1.12 9.23
C SER A 156 17.87 -1.03 10.50
N LYS A 157 17.31 -0.50 11.59
CA LYS A 157 17.97 -0.43 12.90
C LYS A 157 18.07 -1.77 13.61
N SER A 158 17.05 -2.62 13.45
CA SER A 158 16.95 -3.90 14.16
C SER A 158 17.64 -5.06 13.44
N TYR A 159 17.82 -4.95 12.12
CA TYR A 159 18.43 -6.00 11.32
C TYR A 159 19.95 -6.10 11.56
N PRO A 160 20.51 -7.32 11.66
CA PRO A 160 19.84 -8.62 11.68
C PRO A 160 19.47 -9.10 13.09
N ASP A 161 19.84 -8.38 14.14
CA ASP A 161 20.00 -8.96 15.49
C ASP A 161 18.72 -9.03 16.33
N ILE A 162 17.73 -8.18 16.06
CA ILE A 162 16.59 -7.98 16.95
C ILE A 162 15.31 -8.55 16.31
N PRO A 163 14.61 -9.52 16.90
CA PRO A 163 13.31 -9.97 16.39
C PRO A 163 12.26 -8.84 16.41
N LEU A 164 11.34 -8.84 15.45
CA LEU A 164 10.34 -7.77 15.28
C LEU A 164 8.90 -8.31 15.27
N ASN A 165 8.00 -7.52 15.83
CA ASN A 165 6.55 -7.62 15.65
C ASN A 165 6.10 -6.63 14.58
N PHE A 166 5.42 -7.12 13.55
CA PHE A 166 4.80 -6.34 12.49
C PHE A 166 3.30 -6.20 12.73
N THR A 167 2.78 -4.99 12.65
CA THR A 167 1.35 -4.71 12.65
C THR A 167 0.88 -4.46 11.23
N MET A 168 -0.14 -5.20 10.82
CA MET A 168 -0.69 -5.13 9.48
C MET A 168 -1.64 -3.93 9.33
N GLY A 169 -1.73 -3.40 8.11
CA GLY A 169 -2.74 -2.42 7.73
C GLY A 169 -4.06 -3.05 7.32
N ILE A 170 -4.95 -2.22 6.78
CA ILE A 170 -6.27 -2.63 6.29
C ILE A 170 -6.12 -3.81 5.31
N ASN A 171 -6.96 -4.83 5.49
CA ASN A 171 -6.99 -6.05 4.68
C ASN A 171 -5.65 -6.80 4.61
N ASN A 172 -4.74 -6.62 5.58
CA ASN A 172 -3.40 -7.19 5.56
C ASN A 172 -2.56 -6.78 4.32
N GLY A 173 -2.94 -5.70 3.62
CA GLY A 173 -2.30 -5.27 2.38
C GLY A 173 -1.04 -4.41 2.56
N SER A 174 -0.68 -4.06 3.79
CA SER A 174 0.50 -3.26 4.12
C SER A 174 0.98 -3.56 5.54
N VAL A 175 2.18 -3.10 5.88
CA VAL A 175 2.68 -3.06 7.26
C VAL A 175 2.68 -1.61 7.74
N THR A 176 2.02 -1.34 8.85
CA THR A 176 1.85 0.01 9.38
C THR A 176 2.79 0.32 10.54
N LYS A 177 3.24 -0.72 11.28
CA LYS A 177 4.13 -0.58 12.43
C LYS A 177 5.07 -1.78 12.54
N ALA A 178 6.27 -1.53 13.03
CA ALA A 178 7.22 -2.55 13.46
C ALA A 178 7.74 -2.18 14.86
N THR A 179 7.87 -3.16 15.75
CA THR A 179 8.43 -2.95 17.10
C THR A 179 9.30 -4.14 17.50
N PRO A 180 10.41 -3.93 18.23
CA PRO A 180 11.17 -5.01 18.84
C PRO A 180 10.27 -5.93 19.66
N VAL A 181 10.53 -7.24 19.58
CA VAL A 181 9.95 -8.19 20.53
C VAL A 181 10.68 -7.98 21.86
N THR A 182 9.98 -7.44 22.85
CA THR A 182 10.48 -7.36 24.22
C THR A 182 10.03 -8.59 24.97
N ASN A 183 10.96 -9.34 25.54
CA ASN A 183 10.67 -10.39 26.53
C ASN A 183 10.18 -9.77 27.84
#